data_AF-A0A3M1H476-F1
#
_entry.id   AF-A0A3M1H476-F1
#
_cell.length_a   1.000
_cell.length_b   1.000
_cell.length_c   1.000
_cell.angle_alpha   90.00
_cell.angle_beta   90.00
_cell.angle_gamma   90.00
#
_symmetry.space_group_name_H-M   'P 1'
#
loop_
_entity.id
_entity.type
_entity.pdbx_description
1 polymer ?
#
loop_
_entity_poly.entity_id
_entity_poly.type
_entity_poly.pdbx_seq_one_letter_code
_entity_poly.pdbx_strand_id
1 'polypeptide(L)'
;MRQRRRRGGWVIALVLAGCSDPSGTAVTGVVSAPAASGSAQLLRRVEVLEQGLAARDEQLQALEQALAERDAVLETLGTRLDALHDSVAAVRTQTAEFAERLAAAEARRDGERQQLERQIARLGASLEALERRLEADERVIASLRAHSPVPNLAREVPALEARVIGVERAADGGLSLLLNAGRQQGVEPGWEFTIRRGERTIAKAQVESVGRGVSSARVVFRREGERVREGDRASTRP
;
A
#
# COMPACT_ATOMS: atom_id res chain seq x y z
N MET A 1 -28.95 38.68 -12.70
CA MET A 1 -28.31 40.01 -12.79
C MET A 1 -27.66 40.17 -14.17
N ARG A 2 -27.99 41.26 -14.88
CA ARG A 2 -27.31 41.89 -16.06
C ARG A 2 -27.18 41.05 -17.37
N GLN A 3 -28.00 41.33 -18.39
CA GLN A 3 -27.92 42.41 -19.42
C GLN A 3 -27.17 41.96 -20.69
N ARG A 4 -27.90 41.69 -21.78
CA ARG A 4 -28.13 42.55 -22.98
C ARG A 4 -26.92 42.69 -23.94
N ARG A 5 -27.12 42.25 -25.19
CA ARG A 5 -27.12 43.04 -26.48
C ARG A 5 -27.42 42.04 -27.63
N ARG A 6 -28.51 42.19 -28.42
CA ARG A 6 -28.69 43.03 -29.63
C ARG A 6 -27.61 42.74 -30.69
N ARG A 7 -27.84 42.55 -31.99
CA ARG A 7 -28.94 42.77 -32.97
C ARG A 7 -28.44 42.06 -34.26
N GLY A 8 -29.32 41.53 -35.12
CA GLY A 8 -29.49 42.15 -36.43
C GLY A 8 -30.10 41.20 -37.45
N GLY A 9 -31.43 41.21 -37.56
CA GLY A 9 -32.12 40.77 -38.77
C GLY A 9 -32.15 41.91 -39.77
N TRP A 10 -32.03 41.58 -41.05
CA TRP A 10 -32.28 42.50 -42.16
C TRP A 10 -33.48 41.98 -42.95
N VAL A 11 -34.56 42.76 -42.88
CA VAL A 11 -35.76 42.68 -43.71
C VAL A 11 -35.56 43.68 -44.84
N ILE A 12 -35.68 43.27 -46.10
CA ILE A 12 -35.64 44.19 -47.25
C ILE A 12 -37.09 44.53 -47.61
N ALA A 13 -37.39 45.83 -47.55
CA ALA A 13 -38.69 46.41 -47.86
C ALA A 13 -38.82 46.72 -49.37
N LEU A 14 -39.96 46.35 -49.93
CA LEU A 14 -40.42 46.67 -51.27
C LEU A 14 -40.95 48.12 -51.29
N VAL A 15 -40.48 48.96 -52.22
CA VAL A 15 -41.04 50.31 -52.46
C VAL A 15 -41.68 50.32 -53.85
N LEU A 16 -43.01 50.41 -53.86
CA LEU A 16 -43.82 50.79 -55.01
C LEU A 16 -44.08 52.30 -54.93
N ALA A 17 -43.81 53.02 -56.02
CA ALA A 17 -44.24 54.40 -56.19
C ALA A 17 -44.75 54.59 -57.61
N GLY A 18 -46.04 54.93 -57.73
CA GLY A 18 -46.66 55.47 -58.92
C GLY A 18 -46.82 56.99 -58.81
N CYS A 19 -46.82 57.66 -59.96
CA CYS A 19 -47.37 59.01 -60.22
C CYS A 19 -47.46 59.15 -61.75
N SER A 20 -48.64 59.23 -62.36
CA SER A 20 -49.49 60.42 -62.57
C SER A 20 -49.21 61.09 -63.93
N ASP A 21 -50.19 60.99 -64.82
CA ASP A 21 -50.33 61.77 -66.08
C ASP A 21 -50.44 63.27 -65.80
N PRO A 22 -50.21 64.12 -66.83
CA PRO A 22 -51.38 64.78 -67.41
C PRO A 22 -51.36 64.95 -68.95
N SER A 23 -52.57 65.20 -69.45
CA SER A 23 -53.06 65.35 -70.81
C SER A 23 -52.58 66.55 -71.64
N GLY A 24 -52.46 66.35 -72.96
CA GLY A 24 -53.14 67.16 -73.98
C GLY A 24 -52.28 68.08 -74.88
N THR A 25 -52.16 67.75 -76.17
CA THR A 25 -52.65 68.50 -77.35
C THR A 25 -51.99 68.03 -78.65
N ALA A 26 -52.80 67.93 -79.70
CA ALA A 26 -52.47 67.35 -81.00
C ALA A 26 -51.77 68.35 -81.94
N VAL A 27 -50.83 67.85 -82.73
CA VAL A 27 -50.42 68.45 -84.01
C VAL A 27 -50.38 67.33 -85.06
N THR A 28 -51.24 67.50 -86.06
CA THR A 28 -51.27 66.76 -87.31
C THR A 28 -50.04 67.08 -88.15
N GLY A 29 -49.30 66.07 -88.56
CA GLY A 29 -48.10 66.25 -89.37
C GLY A 29 -47.64 64.95 -90.01
N VAL A 30 -48.04 64.78 -91.27
CA VAL A 30 -47.36 64.09 -92.35
C VAL A 30 -46.85 62.66 -92.08
N VAL A 31 -47.53 61.73 -92.75
CA VAL A 31 -47.11 60.37 -93.06
C VAL A 31 -45.64 60.35 -93.52
N SER A 32 -44.75 59.87 -92.66
CA SER A 32 -43.49 59.24 -93.01
C SER A 32 -43.10 58.29 -91.87
N ALA A 33 -42.93 57.02 -92.22
CA ALA A 33 -42.75 55.82 -91.39
C ALA A 33 -42.04 55.98 -90.02
N PRO A 34 -42.31 55.05 -89.07
CA PRO A 34 -41.18 54.51 -88.31
C PRO A 34 -41.32 52.99 -88.11
N ALA A 35 -40.89 52.20 -89.10
CA ALA A 35 -40.39 50.85 -88.78
C ALA A 35 -39.13 50.92 -87.87
N ALA A 36 -38.56 52.12 -87.67
CA ALA A 36 -37.38 52.41 -86.87
C ALA A 36 -37.62 52.61 -85.35
N SER A 37 -38.83 52.92 -84.86
CA SER A 37 -39.04 53.18 -83.41
C SER A 37 -39.32 51.92 -82.59
N GLY A 38 -40.09 50.98 -83.13
CA GLY A 38 -40.36 49.69 -82.48
C GLY A 38 -39.12 48.80 -82.40
N SER A 39 -38.28 48.82 -83.44
CA SER A 39 -36.98 48.13 -83.46
C SER A 39 -36.01 48.74 -82.45
N ALA A 40 -35.93 50.07 -82.34
CA ALA A 40 -35.12 50.74 -81.32
C ALA A 40 -35.58 50.45 -79.88
N GLN A 41 -36.90 50.35 -79.65
CA GLN A 41 -37.44 50.01 -78.33
C GLN A 41 -37.19 48.55 -77.95
N LEU A 42 -37.26 47.62 -78.91
CA LEU A 42 -36.89 46.22 -78.72
C LEU A 42 -35.41 46.05 -78.41
N LEU A 43 -34.52 46.76 -79.12
CA LEU A 43 -33.08 46.74 -78.85
C LEU A 43 -32.75 47.19 -77.42
N ARG A 44 -33.36 48.29 -76.94
CA ARG A 44 -33.19 48.71 -75.53
C ARG A 44 -33.70 47.66 -74.54
N ARG A 45 -34.82 46.98 -74.85
CA ARG A 45 -35.35 45.91 -74.00
C ARG A 45 -34.41 44.70 -73.96
N VAL A 46 -33.82 44.34 -75.10
CA VAL A 46 -32.80 43.29 -75.17
C VAL A 46 -31.59 43.67 -74.33
N GLU A 47 -31.07 44.90 -74.48
CA GLU A 47 -29.91 45.37 -73.72
C GLU A 47 -30.17 45.38 -72.20
N VAL A 48 -31.36 45.80 -71.75
CA VAL A 48 -31.75 45.73 -70.33
C VAL A 48 -31.86 44.29 -69.85
N LEU A 49 -32.39 43.38 -70.67
CA LEU A 49 -32.47 41.96 -70.32
C LEU A 49 -31.09 41.31 -70.26
N GLU A 50 -30.18 41.66 -71.18
CA GLU A 50 -28.79 41.19 -71.18
C GLU A 50 -28.05 41.68 -69.92
N GLN A 51 -28.21 42.94 -69.54
CA GLN A 51 -27.66 43.47 -68.28
C GLN A 51 -28.27 42.76 -67.05
N GLY A 52 -29.57 42.50 -67.07
CA GLY A 52 -30.26 41.77 -66.01
C GLY A 52 -29.82 40.31 -65.88
N LEU A 53 -29.58 39.64 -67.01
CA LEU A 53 -29.02 38.28 -67.06
C LEU A 53 -27.59 38.27 -66.54
N ALA A 54 -26.73 39.18 -67.00
CA ALA A 54 -25.36 39.30 -66.52
C ALA A 54 -25.30 39.51 -64.99
N ALA A 55 -26.13 40.40 -64.45
CA ALA A 55 -26.20 40.62 -63.00
C ALA A 55 -26.70 39.38 -62.23
N ARG A 56 -27.59 38.58 -62.83
CA ARG A 56 -28.07 37.33 -62.22
C ARG A 56 -27.02 36.23 -62.28
N ASP A 57 -26.26 36.14 -63.36
CA ASP A 57 -25.16 35.20 -63.50
C ASP A 57 -24.06 35.49 -62.48
N GLU A 58 -23.72 36.76 -62.26
CA GLU A 58 -22.80 37.17 -61.18
C GLU A 58 -23.32 36.77 -59.78
N GLN A 59 -24.63 36.97 -59.53
CA GLN A 59 -25.25 36.56 -58.27
C GLN A 59 -25.23 35.04 -58.08
N LEU A 60 -25.49 34.27 -59.14
CA LEU A 60 -25.45 32.81 -59.11
C LEU A 60 -24.02 32.32 -58.81
N GLN A 61 -23.02 32.87 -59.50
CA GLN A 61 -21.62 32.53 -59.24
C GLN A 61 -21.21 32.83 -57.78
N ALA A 62 -21.64 33.97 -57.22
CA ALA A 62 -21.35 34.30 -55.83
C ALA A 62 -22.03 33.34 -54.83
N LEU A 63 -23.27 32.92 -55.12
CA LEU A 63 -23.99 31.96 -54.28
C LEU A 63 -23.39 30.55 -54.37
N GLU A 64 -22.97 30.12 -55.56
CA GLU A 64 -22.28 28.84 -55.76
C GLU A 64 -20.97 28.79 -54.99
N GLN A 65 -20.18 29.88 -55.01
CA GLN A 65 -18.97 30.00 -54.21
C GLN A 65 -19.27 29.93 -52.71
N ALA A 66 -20.27 30.67 -52.23
CA ALA A 66 -20.66 30.64 -50.82
C ALA A 66 -21.19 29.27 -50.36
N LEU A 67 -21.87 28.53 -51.24
CA LEU A 67 -22.30 27.16 -50.96
C LEU A 67 -21.09 26.22 -50.86
N ALA A 68 -20.15 26.29 -51.81
CA ALA A 68 -18.93 25.48 -51.78
C ALA A 68 -18.09 25.73 -50.50
N GLU A 69 -17.98 26.98 -50.06
CA GLU A 69 -17.31 27.33 -48.80
C GLU A 69 -18.02 26.72 -47.59
N ARG A 70 -19.36 26.77 -47.56
CA ARG A 70 -20.15 26.19 -46.46
C ARG A 70 -20.05 24.67 -46.44
N ASP A 71 -20.03 24.01 -47.59
CA ASP A 71 -19.86 22.56 -47.69
C ASP A 71 -18.49 22.14 -47.15
N ALA A 72 -17.43 22.87 -47.51
CA ALA A 72 -16.09 22.63 -46.94
C ALA A 72 -16.03 22.82 -45.41
N VAL A 73 -16.75 23.81 -44.88
CA VAL A 73 -16.89 24.01 -43.43
C VAL A 73 -17.67 22.85 -42.78
N LEU A 74 -18.76 22.38 -43.41
CA LEU A 74 -19.55 21.26 -42.90
C LEU A 74 -18.74 19.96 -42.87
N GLU A 75 -17.94 19.68 -43.90
CA GLU A 75 -17.02 18.53 -43.90
C GLU A 75 -15.98 18.65 -42.77
N THR A 76 -15.41 19.84 -42.57
CA THR A 76 -14.47 20.09 -41.48
C THR A 76 -15.12 19.92 -40.10
N LEU A 77 -16.38 20.32 -39.93
CA LEU A 77 -17.12 20.13 -38.70
C LEU A 77 -17.51 18.66 -38.47
N GLY A 78 -17.88 17.94 -39.54
CA GLY A 78 -18.18 16.51 -39.50
C GLY A 78 -16.97 15.70 -39.00
N THR A 79 -15.81 15.90 -39.64
CA THR A 79 -14.56 15.24 -39.23
C THR A 79 -14.15 15.56 -37.79
N ARG A 80 -14.37 16.79 -37.32
CA ARG A 80 -14.12 17.17 -35.92
C ARG A 80 -15.11 16.52 -34.95
N LEU A 81 -16.38 16.42 -35.32
CA LEU A 81 -17.40 15.76 -34.50
C LEU A 81 -17.10 14.26 -34.35
N ASP A 82 -16.69 13.60 -35.43
CA ASP A 82 -16.30 12.19 -35.40
C ASP A 82 -15.08 11.98 -34.48
N ALA A 83 -14.05 12.81 -34.64
CA ALA A 83 -12.87 12.77 -33.77
C ALA A 83 -13.19 13.01 -32.28
N LEU A 84 -14.12 13.93 -31.99
CA LEU A 84 -14.60 14.17 -30.62
C LEU A 84 -15.41 12.99 -30.10
N HIS A 85 -16.23 12.37 -30.94
CA HIS A 85 -17.01 11.19 -30.59
C HIS A 85 -16.09 10.02 -30.18
N ASP A 86 -15.06 9.76 -30.99
CA ASP A 86 -14.05 8.74 -30.71
C ASP A 86 -13.27 9.05 -29.43
N SER A 87 -12.91 10.32 -29.21
CA SER A 87 -12.24 10.76 -27.98
C SER A 87 -13.11 10.53 -26.74
N VAL A 88 -14.41 10.86 -26.81
CA VAL A 88 -15.35 10.63 -25.70
C VAL A 88 -15.52 9.14 -25.44
N ALA A 89 -15.62 8.31 -26.49
CA ALA A 89 -15.68 6.86 -26.35
C ALA A 89 -14.42 6.31 -25.65
N ALA A 90 -13.23 6.74 -26.09
CA ALA A 90 -11.97 6.34 -25.49
C ALA A 90 -11.86 6.74 -24.00
N VAL A 91 -12.24 7.98 -23.66
CA VAL A 91 -12.23 8.45 -22.26
C VAL A 91 -13.20 7.64 -21.42
N ARG A 92 -14.41 7.34 -21.93
CA ARG A 92 -15.38 6.50 -21.21
C ARG A 92 -14.82 5.12 -20.89
N THR A 93 -14.20 4.47 -21.87
CA THR A 93 -13.55 3.16 -21.66
C THR A 93 -12.45 3.26 -20.60
N GLN A 94 -11.57 4.27 -20.69
CA GLN A 94 -10.53 4.48 -19.69
C GLN A 94 -11.10 4.72 -18.30
N THR A 95 -12.16 5.53 -18.17
CA THR A 95 -12.79 5.79 -16.87
C THR A 95 -13.40 4.53 -16.26
N ALA A 96 -13.98 3.64 -17.08
CA ALA A 96 -14.49 2.36 -16.62
C ALA A 96 -13.36 1.45 -16.12
N GLU A 97 -12.26 1.34 -16.88
CA GLU A 97 -11.09 0.57 -16.45
C GLU A 97 -10.47 1.10 -15.15
N PHE A 98 -10.37 2.42 -14.99
CA PHE A 98 -9.87 3.02 -13.77
C PHE A 98 -10.80 2.78 -12.58
N ALA A 99 -12.12 2.83 -12.79
CA ALA A 99 -13.08 2.53 -11.74
C ALA A 99 -12.96 1.06 -11.27
N GLU A 100 -12.81 0.12 -12.20
CA GLU A 100 -12.59 -1.30 -11.86
C GLU A 100 -11.27 -1.51 -11.12
N ARG A 101 -10.18 -0.87 -11.57
CA ARG A 101 -8.87 -0.94 -10.89
C ARG A 101 -8.94 -0.37 -9.47
N LEU A 102 -9.66 0.73 -9.29
CA LEU A 102 -9.84 1.34 -7.97
C LEU A 102 -10.63 0.42 -7.04
N ALA A 103 -11.76 -0.12 -7.50
CA ALA A 103 -12.56 -1.06 -6.71
C ALA A 103 -11.77 -2.32 -6.33
N ALA A 104 -10.97 -2.86 -7.25
CA ALA A 104 -10.09 -4.01 -6.97
C ALA A 104 -9.00 -3.66 -5.95
N ALA A 105 -8.42 -2.46 -6.01
CA ALA A 105 -7.40 -2.01 -5.06
C ALA A 105 -8.00 -1.79 -3.66
N GLU A 106 -9.20 -1.21 -3.57
CA GLU A 106 -9.92 -1.03 -2.30
C GLU A 106 -10.24 -2.37 -1.65
N ALA A 107 -10.78 -3.33 -2.41
CA ALA A 107 -11.07 -4.67 -1.92
C ALA A 107 -9.81 -5.40 -1.39
N ARG A 108 -8.67 -5.25 -2.08
CA ARG A 108 -7.38 -5.80 -1.60
C ARG A 108 -6.95 -5.17 -0.28
N ARG A 109 -6.95 -3.84 -0.21
CA ARG A 109 -6.56 -3.10 0.99
C ARG A 109 -7.44 -3.47 2.18
N ASP A 110 -8.74 -3.59 1.97
CA ASP A 110 -9.67 -3.96 3.04
C ASP A 110 -9.46 -5.42 3.49
N GLY A 111 -9.15 -6.33 2.57
CA GLY A 111 -8.74 -7.70 2.89
C GLY A 111 -7.46 -7.76 3.73
N GLU A 112 -6.43 -7.01 3.34
CA GLU A 112 -5.16 -6.88 4.09
C GLU A 112 -5.40 -6.30 5.49
N ARG A 113 -6.22 -5.24 5.59
CA ARG A 113 -6.57 -4.62 6.87
C ARG A 113 -7.23 -5.63 7.81
N GLN A 114 -8.20 -6.40 7.33
CA GLN A 114 -8.86 -7.45 8.11
C GLN A 114 -7.91 -8.57 8.52
N GLN A 115 -6.92 -8.89 7.69
CA GLN A 115 -5.90 -9.88 8.04
C GLN A 115 -5.00 -9.37 9.17
N LEU A 116 -4.53 -8.11 9.08
CA LEU A 116 -3.71 -7.48 10.11
C LEU A 116 -4.47 -7.33 11.42
N GLU A 117 -5.73 -6.89 11.38
CA GLU A 117 -6.59 -6.80 12.57
C GLU A 117 -6.74 -8.17 13.26
N ARG A 118 -6.93 -9.24 12.49
CA ARG A 118 -6.96 -10.62 13.04
C ARG A 118 -5.63 -11.04 13.65
N GLN A 119 -4.50 -10.68 13.04
CA GLN A 119 -3.17 -10.97 13.58
C GLN A 119 -2.91 -10.21 14.89
N ILE A 120 -3.27 -8.93 14.95
CA ILE A 120 -3.16 -8.10 16.16
C ILE A 120 -3.99 -8.72 17.29
N ALA A 121 -5.25 -9.08 17.01
CA ALA A 121 -6.11 -9.73 18.01
C ALA A 121 -5.51 -11.05 18.52
N ARG A 122 -4.96 -11.88 17.63
CA ARG A 122 -4.31 -13.14 17.99
C ARG A 122 -3.06 -12.92 18.84
N LEU A 123 -2.22 -11.95 18.46
CA LEU A 123 -1.01 -11.62 19.22
C LEU A 123 -1.35 -11.05 20.59
N GLY A 124 -2.36 -10.17 20.68
CA GLY A 124 -2.87 -9.65 21.94
C GLY A 124 -3.31 -10.77 22.88
N ALA A 125 -4.13 -11.71 22.38
CA ALA A 125 -4.54 -12.88 23.17
C ALA A 125 -3.36 -13.76 23.62
N SER A 126 -2.33 -13.90 22.78
CA SER A 126 -1.12 -14.65 23.13
C SER A 126 -0.29 -13.95 24.21
N LEU A 127 -0.19 -12.62 24.18
CA LEU A 127 0.51 -11.84 25.20
C LEU A 127 -0.20 -11.96 26.54
N GLU A 128 -1.52 -11.77 26.57
CA GLU A 128 -2.30 -11.96 27.80
C GLU A 128 -2.15 -13.38 28.38
N ALA A 129 -2.13 -14.40 27.51
CA ALA A 129 -1.92 -15.78 27.95
C ALA A 129 -0.53 -16.02 28.54
N LEU A 130 0.51 -15.42 27.95
CA LEU A 130 1.88 -15.49 28.44
C LEU A 130 2.04 -14.74 29.77
N GLU A 131 1.45 -13.56 29.89
CA GLU A 131 1.44 -12.77 31.13
C GLU A 131 0.79 -13.56 32.27
N ARG A 132 -0.40 -14.14 32.04
CA ARG A 132 -1.07 -15.01 33.04
C ARG A 132 -0.21 -16.21 33.44
N ARG A 133 0.51 -16.81 32.49
CA ARG A 133 1.39 -17.95 32.77
C ARG A 133 2.60 -17.53 33.59
N LEU A 134 3.20 -16.38 33.27
CA LEU A 134 4.32 -15.83 34.02
C LEU A 134 3.91 -15.51 35.46
N GLU A 135 2.75 -14.88 35.66
CA GLU A 135 2.20 -14.65 37.00
C GLU A 135 1.97 -15.97 37.78
N ALA A 136 1.49 -17.01 37.10
CA ALA A 136 1.30 -18.32 37.72
C ALA A 136 2.64 -18.96 38.12
N ASP A 137 3.63 -18.92 37.24
CA ASP A 137 4.98 -19.45 37.48
C ASP A 137 5.66 -18.68 38.62
N GLU A 138 5.52 -17.36 38.70
CA GLU A 138 6.03 -16.54 39.80
C GLU A 138 5.41 -16.93 41.15
N ARG A 139 4.10 -17.21 41.19
CA ARG A 139 3.44 -17.71 42.41
C ARG A 139 3.97 -19.08 42.82
N VAL A 140 4.24 -19.97 41.85
CA VAL A 140 4.86 -21.27 42.11
C VAL A 140 6.29 -21.10 42.65
N ILE A 141 7.09 -20.22 42.06
CA ILE A 141 8.45 -19.94 42.57
C ILE A 141 8.39 -19.37 43.98
N ALA A 142 7.49 -18.44 44.26
CA ALA A 142 7.32 -17.86 45.58
C ALA A 142 6.92 -18.91 46.61
N SER A 143 5.99 -19.82 46.27
CA SER A 143 5.60 -20.91 47.16
C SER A 143 6.74 -21.91 47.38
N LEU A 144 7.48 -22.29 46.34
CA LEU A 144 8.64 -23.16 46.47
C LEU A 144 9.74 -22.53 47.34
N ARG A 145 10.01 -21.23 47.19
CA ARG A 145 10.95 -20.50 48.06
C ARG A 145 10.49 -20.45 49.52
N ALA A 146 9.19 -20.34 49.76
CA ALA A 146 8.64 -20.36 51.12
C ALA A 146 8.75 -21.75 51.79
N HIS A 147 8.69 -22.84 50.99
CA HIS A 147 8.70 -24.22 51.50
C HIS A 147 10.05 -24.94 51.34
N SER A 148 11.03 -24.34 50.65
CA SER A 148 12.37 -24.89 50.47
C SER A 148 13.39 -24.04 51.23
N PRO A 149 13.96 -24.55 52.34
CA PRO A 149 15.07 -23.90 53.01
C PRO A 149 16.33 -24.19 52.22
N VAL A 150 16.53 -23.54 51.06
CA VAL A 150 17.85 -23.48 50.44
C VAL A 150 18.60 -22.41 51.22
N PRO A 151 19.51 -22.77 52.15
CA PRO A 151 20.26 -21.79 52.88
C PRO A 151 21.19 -21.10 51.88
N ASN A 152 21.20 -19.77 51.93
CA ASN A 152 22.08 -18.90 51.17
C ASN A 152 23.47 -19.51 50.90
N LEU A 153 23.88 -19.52 49.63
CA LEU A 153 25.22 -19.83 49.09
C LEU A 153 26.32 -18.88 49.59
N ALA A 154 26.10 -18.16 50.69
CA ALA A 154 26.96 -17.15 51.27
C ALA A 154 27.46 -17.50 52.69
N ARG A 155 27.38 -18.78 53.09
CA ARG A 155 28.10 -19.26 54.28
C ARG A 155 29.55 -19.48 53.90
N GLU A 156 30.47 -18.81 54.59
CA GLU A 156 31.91 -19.07 54.49
C GLU A 156 32.16 -20.54 54.80
N VAL A 157 32.50 -21.32 53.78
CA VAL A 157 32.82 -22.73 53.95
C VAL A 157 34.23 -22.84 54.55
N PRO A 158 34.40 -23.45 55.72
CA PRO A 158 35.72 -23.72 56.31
C PRO A 158 36.60 -24.49 55.32
N ALA A 159 37.90 -24.19 55.31
CA ALA A 159 38.87 -24.90 54.48
C ALA A 159 38.98 -26.35 54.95
N LEU A 160 38.38 -27.26 54.19
CA LEU A 160 38.37 -28.67 54.51
C LEU A 160 39.04 -29.45 53.39
N GLU A 161 40.03 -30.25 53.76
CA GLU A 161 40.69 -31.19 52.88
C GLU A 161 40.14 -32.59 53.13
N ALA A 162 39.70 -33.24 52.07
CA ALA A 162 39.16 -34.58 52.05
C ALA A 162 39.79 -35.38 50.90
N ARG A 163 39.47 -36.66 50.83
CA ARG A 163 39.92 -37.61 49.82
C ARG A 163 38.74 -38.47 49.40
N VAL A 164 38.68 -38.77 48.11
CA VAL A 164 37.72 -39.71 47.54
C VAL A 164 38.09 -41.12 47.99
N ILE A 165 37.23 -41.76 48.79
CA ILE A 165 37.38 -43.16 49.22
C ILE A 165 36.67 -44.10 48.27
N GLY A 166 35.57 -43.67 47.64
CA GLY A 166 34.76 -44.50 46.75
C GLY A 166 34.10 -43.70 45.65
N VAL A 167 33.91 -44.33 44.50
CA VAL A 167 33.19 -43.74 43.36
C VAL A 167 32.09 -44.70 42.93
N GLU A 168 30.84 -44.30 43.14
CA GLU A 168 29.66 -45.10 42.81
C GLU A 168 28.89 -44.44 41.66
N ARG A 169 28.27 -45.25 40.79
CA ARG A 169 27.33 -44.74 39.79
C ARG A 169 25.94 -44.77 40.39
N ALA A 170 25.33 -43.60 40.49
CA ALA A 170 23.94 -43.48 40.90
C ALA A 170 23.01 -44.04 39.81
N ALA A 171 21.82 -44.48 40.22
CA ALA A 171 20.82 -45.09 39.36
C ALA A 171 20.29 -44.14 38.26
N ASP A 172 20.45 -42.83 38.45
CA ASP A 172 20.11 -41.77 37.49
C ASP A 172 21.21 -41.50 36.44
N GLY A 173 22.28 -42.30 36.44
CA GLY A 173 23.45 -42.12 35.56
C GLY A 173 24.46 -41.09 36.07
N GLY A 174 24.20 -40.47 37.24
CA GLY A 174 25.12 -39.59 37.94
C GLY A 174 26.31 -40.33 38.55
N LEU A 175 27.37 -39.58 38.88
CA LEU A 175 28.52 -40.10 39.63
C LEU A 175 28.44 -39.59 41.07
N SER A 176 28.36 -40.50 42.03
CA SER A 176 28.38 -40.22 43.46
C SER A 176 29.75 -40.56 44.04
N LEU A 177 30.32 -39.64 44.80
CA LEU A 177 31.62 -39.75 45.45
C LEU A 177 31.44 -39.92 46.94
N LEU A 178 32.16 -40.88 47.51
CA LEU A 178 32.29 -41.01 48.96
C LEU A 178 33.58 -40.33 49.42
N LEU A 179 33.45 -39.30 50.26
CA LEU A 179 34.57 -38.53 50.80
C LEU A 179 34.85 -38.93 52.25
N ASN A 180 36.12 -38.92 52.66
CA ASN A 180 36.56 -39.19 54.04
C ASN A 180 36.34 -38.01 55.02
N ALA A 181 35.34 -37.17 54.74
CA ALA A 181 34.98 -36.04 55.58
C ALA A 181 33.49 -36.11 55.87
N GLY A 182 33.11 -35.96 57.12
CA GLY A 182 31.72 -36.04 57.57
C GLY A 182 31.40 -35.00 58.63
N ARG A 183 30.35 -35.26 59.41
CA ARG A 183 29.84 -34.32 60.42
C ARG A 183 30.88 -34.02 61.51
N GLN A 184 31.76 -34.96 61.82
CA GLN A 184 32.87 -34.75 62.77
C GLN A 184 33.90 -33.72 62.28
N GLN A 185 34.03 -33.55 60.97
CA GLN A 185 34.88 -32.55 60.34
C GLN A 185 34.11 -31.27 59.99
N GLY A 186 32.83 -31.18 60.41
CA GLY A 186 31.98 -30.02 60.18
C GLY A 186 31.36 -29.94 58.78
N VAL A 187 31.40 -31.01 57.98
CA VAL A 187 30.77 -31.01 56.65
C VAL A 187 29.25 -30.90 56.79
N GLU A 188 28.63 -30.00 56.03
CA GLU A 188 27.17 -29.90 55.91
C GLU A 188 26.69 -30.34 54.51
N PRO A 189 25.45 -30.85 54.39
CA PRO A 189 24.82 -31.03 53.09
C PRO A 189 24.78 -29.72 52.30
N GLY A 190 25.00 -29.80 50.99
CA GLY A 190 25.00 -28.66 50.07
C GLY A 190 26.37 -28.02 49.83
N TRP A 191 27.41 -28.38 50.59
CA TRP A 191 28.77 -27.88 50.37
C TRP A 191 29.38 -28.38 49.06
N GLU A 192 30.16 -27.53 48.40
CA GLU A 192 30.87 -27.88 47.17
C GLU A 192 32.34 -28.24 47.46
N PHE A 193 32.77 -29.38 46.94
CA PHE A 193 34.16 -29.82 46.95
C PHE A 193 34.72 -29.79 45.53
N THR A 194 35.88 -29.16 45.40
CA THR A 194 36.71 -29.20 44.19
C THR A 194 37.63 -30.41 44.27
N ILE A 195 37.46 -31.35 43.33
CA ILE A 195 38.25 -32.58 43.22
C ILE A 195 39.49 -32.32 42.38
N ARG A 196 40.68 -32.57 42.94
CA ARG A 196 41.98 -32.39 42.29
C ARG A 196 42.82 -33.66 42.29
N ARG A 197 43.61 -33.82 41.23
CA ARG A 197 44.71 -34.80 41.14
C ARG A 197 46.00 -34.03 40.88
N GLY A 198 46.85 -33.95 41.91
CA GLY A 198 47.95 -32.98 41.92
C GLY A 198 47.41 -31.55 41.90
N GLU A 199 47.96 -30.70 41.04
CA GLU A 199 47.57 -29.29 40.88
C GLU A 199 46.37 -29.08 39.93
N ARG A 200 45.79 -30.16 39.37
CA ARG A 200 44.73 -30.05 38.37
C ARG A 200 43.35 -30.34 38.95
N THR A 201 42.41 -29.43 38.73
CA THR A 201 40.98 -29.65 39.00
C THR A 201 40.34 -30.55 37.95
N ILE A 202 39.76 -31.66 38.41
CA ILE A 202 39.11 -32.67 37.58
C ILE A 202 37.58 -32.53 37.62
N ALA A 203 37.02 -32.25 38.79
CA ALA A 203 35.58 -32.23 38.98
C ALA A 203 35.17 -31.31 40.13
N LYS A 204 33.89 -30.95 40.18
CA LYS A 204 33.23 -30.31 41.32
C LYS A 204 32.08 -31.20 41.76
N ALA A 205 31.99 -31.45 43.06
CA ALA A 205 30.97 -32.30 43.66
C ALA A 205 30.26 -31.57 44.78
N GLN A 206 28.93 -31.72 44.84
CA GLN A 206 28.10 -31.14 45.88
C GLN A 206 27.67 -32.24 46.86
N VAL A 207 27.86 -31.99 48.15
CA VAL A 207 27.49 -32.94 49.21
C VAL A 207 25.97 -33.10 49.27
N GLU A 208 25.49 -34.33 49.14
CA GLU A 208 24.07 -34.66 49.27
C GLU A 208 23.73 -35.16 50.67
N SER A 209 24.60 -35.98 51.25
CA SER A 209 24.38 -36.62 52.54
C SER A 209 25.66 -36.70 53.35
N VAL A 210 25.56 -36.49 54.66
CA VAL A 210 26.70 -36.44 55.58
C VAL A 210 26.50 -37.44 56.72
N GLY A 211 27.40 -38.43 56.77
CA GLY A 211 27.52 -39.38 57.87
C GLY A 211 28.49 -38.90 58.95
N ARG A 212 28.77 -39.75 59.94
CA ARG A 212 29.59 -39.39 61.11
C ARG A 212 31.04 -39.04 60.74
N GLY A 213 31.65 -39.76 59.79
CA GLY A 213 33.03 -39.52 59.33
C GLY A 213 33.23 -39.65 57.81
N VAL A 214 32.13 -39.73 57.06
CA VAL A 214 32.13 -39.78 55.59
C VAL A 214 30.96 -38.95 55.05
N SER A 215 31.06 -38.48 53.82
CA SER A 215 29.98 -37.78 53.12
C SER A 215 29.83 -38.30 51.70
N SER A 216 28.59 -38.37 51.22
CA SER A 216 28.27 -38.65 49.82
C SER A 216 28.07 -37.33 49.08
N ALA A 217 28.75 -37.17 47.95
CA ALA A 217 28.68 -35.99 47.11
C ALA A 217 28.39 -36.36 45.65
N ARG A 218 27.44 -35.67 45.02
CA ARG A 218 27.14 -35.83 43.60
C ARG A 218 28.05 -34.94 42.77
N VAL A 219 28.64 -35.47 41.71
CA VAL A 219 29.42 -34.66 40.76
C VAL A 219 28.49 -33.76 39.94
N VAL A 220 28.65 -32.45 40.11
CA VAL A 220 27.89 -31.41 39.40
C VAL A 220 28.60 -30.99 38.10
N PHE A 221 29.94 -31.02 38.12
CA PHE A 221 30.76 -30.70 36.95
C PHE A 221 31.95 -31.64 36.86
N ARG A 222 32.26 -32.09 35.64
CA ARG A 222 33.44 -32.90 35.35
C ARG A 222 34.12 -32.35 34.10
N ARG A 223 35.44 -32.18 34.17
CA ARG A 223 36.23 -31.78 33.01
C ARG A 223 36.21 -32.90 31.96
N GLU A 224 36.08 -32.51 30.70
CA GLU A 224 35.99 -33.43 29.58
C GLU A 224 37.24 -34.32 29.47
N GLY A 225 37.03 -35.63 29.26
CA GLY A 225 38.10 -36.64 29.16
C GLY A 225 38.66 -37.17 30.49
N GLU A 226 38.41 -36.51 31.62
CA GLU A 226 38.94 -36.90 32.93
C GLU A 226 37.90 -37.67 33.77
N ARG A 227 38.37 -38.67 34.55
CA ARG A 227 37.53 -39.45 35.46
C ARG A 227 38.05 -39.34 36.89
N VAL A 228 37.12 -39.08 37.81
CA VAL A 228 37.39 -39.13 39.26
C VAL A 228 37.73 -40.57 39.65
N ARG A 229 38.77 -40.73 40.47
CA ARG A 229 39.22 -42.02 40.98
C ARG A 229 39.36 -41.96 42.50
N GLU A 230 39.31 -43.12 43.13
CA GLU A 230 39.68 -43.28 44.53
C GLU A 230 41.11 -42.76 44.75
N GLY A 231 41.30 -42.02 45.84
CA GLY A 231 42.56 -41.38 46.17
C GLY A 231 42.71 -39.93 45.72
N ASP A 232 41.82 -39.41 44.85
CA ASP A 232 41.82 -37.99 44.45
C ASP A 232 41.52 -37.08 45.66
N ARG A 233 42.13 -35.89 45.70
CA ARG A 233 41.93 -34.90 46.80
C ARG A 233 40.67 -34.09 46.54
N ALA A 234 39.97 -33.73 47.61
CA ALA A 234 38.76 -32.92 47.57
C ALA A 234 38.92 -31.76 48.53
N SER A 235 38.76 -30.52 48.07
CA SER A 235 38.89 -29.33 48.91
C SER A 235 37.67 -28.43 48.77
N THR A 236 37.18 -27.85 49.87
CA THR A 236 36.12 -26.83 49.84
C THR A 236 36.63 -25.46 49.35
N ARG A 237 37.95 -25.27 49.23
CA ARG A 237 38.56 -24.09 48.62
C ARG A 237 38.87 -24.32 47.13
N PRO A 238 38.61 -23.33 46.27
CA PRO A 238 38.91 -23.37 44.84
C PRO A 238 40.42 -23.36 44.54
#